data_AF-A0A9L0JGN7-F1
#
_entry.id   AF-A0A9L0JGN7-F1
#
_cell.length_a   1.000
_cell.length_b   1.000
_cell.length_c   1.000
_cell.angle_alpha   90.00
_cell.angle_beta   90.00
_cell.angle_gamma   90.00
#
_symmetry.space_group_name_H-M   'P 1'
#
loop_
_entity.id
_entity.type
_entity.pdbx_description
1 polymer ?
#
loop_
_entity_poly.entity_id
_entity_poly.type
_entity_poly.pdbx_seq_one_letter_code
_entity_poly.pdbx_strand_id
1 'polypeptide(L)'
;MHQLFRLVLGQKNLSRAGDLFSLDDSEIEDSLTEALEQIKIISSSSDYQTNSNDQAVVEICVTRITTAIRETESIERHAKALVGLWDSCLEHNLRPSGKDEDTPHAKIASDIMSCILQNYDRPPVMALAIPIAVKFLHRGNKELCRNMSNYLSLVAITKADLLADHTEVIVKSILQDLSETMFYGFWIREQYMILFDKHPNVPH
;
A
#
# COMPACT_ATOMS: atom_id res chain seq x y z
N MET A 1 23.59 -4.88 -7.50
CA MET A 1 23.12 -4.69 -6.11
C MET A 1 24.29 -4.55 -5.13
N HIS A 2 24.21 -3.56 -4.25
CA HIS A 2 25.13 -3.29 -3.15
C HIS A 2 25.33 -4.53 -2.25
N GLN A 3 26.52 -4.69 -1.70
CA GLN A 3 26.86 -5.91 -0.94
C GLN A 3 25.97 -6.10 0.28
N LEU A 4 25.65 -5.03 1.03
CA LEU A 4 24.78 -5.15 2.20
C LEU A 4 23.35 -5.56 1.82
N PHE A 5 22.79 -5.05 0.72
CA PHE A 5 21.48 -5.55 0.24
C PHE A 5 21.54 -7.02 -0.17
N ARG A 6 22.64 -7.48 -0.79
CA ARG A 6 22.82 -8.91 -1.09
C ARG A 6 22.85 -9.79 0.15
N LEU A 7 23.47 -9.32 1.24
CA LEU A 7 23.48 -10.05 2.52
C LEU A 7 22.09 -10.03 3.17
N VAL A 8 21.46 -8.86 3.25
CA VAL A 8 20.20 -8.70 3.99
C VAL A 8 19.03 -9.32 3.23
N LEU A 9 18.84 -9.02 1.95
CA LEU A 9 17.75 -9.58 1.13
C LEU A 9 18.12 -10.96 0.58
N GLY A 10 19.28 -11.09 -0.06
CA GLY A 10 19.68 -12.33 -0.74
C GLY A 10 19.98 -13.49 0.20
N GLN A 11 20.53 -13.22 1.39
CA GLN A 11 20.81 -14.25 2.41
C GLN A 11 19.86 -14.15 3.61
N LYS A 12 18.85 -13.27 3.56
CA LYS A 12 17.87 -13.07 4.64
C LYS A 12 18.54 -12.74 5.99
N ASN A 13 19.70 -12.09 5.96
CA ASN A 13 20.54 -11.87 7.12
C ASN A 13 20.11 -10.62 7.91
N LEU A 14 19.12 -10.81 8.79
CA LEU A 14 18.55 -9.73 9.62
C LEU A 14 19.60 -9.06 10.53
N SER A 15 20.63 -9.78 10.99
CA SER A 15 21.67 -9.21 11.86
C SER A 15 22.47 -8.08 11.22
N ARG A 16 22.49 -8.02 9.88
CA ARG A 16 23.18 -6.99 9.08
C ARG A 16 22.25 -5.90 8.59
N ALA A 17 20.94 -5.99 8.87
CA ALA A 17 19.96 -5.04 8.36
C ALA A 17 20.16 -3.62 8.93
N GLY A 18 20.60 -3.51 10.19
CA GLY A 18 20.93 -2.23 10.81
C GLY A 18 22.07 -1.49 10.13
N ASP A 19 23.05 -2.21 9.57
CA ASP A 19 24.21 -1.62 8.90
C ASP A 19 23.82 -0.84 7.63
N LEU A 20 22.65 -1.13 7.05
CA LEU A 20 22.12 -0.40 5.89
C LEU A 20 21.93 1.09 6.17
N PHE A 21 21.64 1.47 7.42
CA PHE A 21 21.41 2.88 7.81
C PHE A 21 22.71 3.66 8.01
N SER A 22 23.87 2.99 8.00
CA SER A 22 25.17 3.66 8.02
C SER A 22 25.72 3.98 6.63
N LEU A 23 25.05 3.50 5.57
CA LEU A 23 25.43 3.78 4.18
C LEU A 23 24.88 5.12 3.72
N ASP A 24 25.68 5.84 2.93
CA ASP A 24 25.24 7.05 2.26
C ASP A 24 24.16 6.74 1.21
N ASP A 25 23.15 7.60 1.08
CA ASP A 25 22.04 7.36 0.14
C ASP A 25 22.51 7.25 -1.32
N SER A 26 23.48 8.09 -1.70
CA SER A 26 24.09 8.07 -3.05
C SER A 26 24.90 6.80 -3.34
N GLU A 27 25.46 6.15 -2.32
CA GLU A 27 26.22 4.91 -2.48
C GLU A 27 25.31 3.75 -2.91
N ILE A 28 24.06 3.77 -2.48
CA ILE A 28 23.11 2.67 -2.69
C ILE A 28 22.09 2.92 -3.78
N GLU A 29 22.00 4.14 -4.32
CA GLU A 29 21.00 4.57 -5.32
C GLU A 29 20.89 3.60 -6.51
N ASP A 30 22.03 3.24 -7.12
CA ASP A 30 22.08 2.33 -8.27
C ASP A 30 21.60 0.91 -7.95
N SER A 31 21.49 0.55 -6.66
CA SER A 31 21.06 -0.76 -6.20
C SER A 31 19.60 -0.84 -5.80
N LEU A 32 18.89 0.29 -5.67
CA LEU A 32 17.54 0.34 -5.11
C LEU A 32 16.53 -0.42 -5.98
N THR A 33 16.60 -0.28 -7.30
CA THR A 33 15.73 -1.02 -8.24
C THR A 33 15.87 -2.53 -8.07
N GLU A 34 17.10 -3.04 -8.05
CA GLU A 34 17.35 -4.48 -7.91
C GLU A 34 16.92 -4.99 -6.53
N ALA A 35 17.09 -4.16 -5.48
CA ALA A 35 16.64 -4.49 -4.13
C ALA A 35 15.10 -4.59 -4.04
N LEU A 36 14.36 -3.69 -4.70
CA LEU A 36 12.89 -3.76 -4.80
C LEU A 36 12.42 -5.04 -5.49
N GLU A 37 13.11 -5.48 -6.55
CA GLU A 37 12.77 -6.74 -7.22
C GLU A 37 13.05 -7.96 -6.34
N GLN A 38 14.11 -7.93 -5.52
CA GLN A 38 14.33 -9.00 -4.52
C GLN A 38 13.29 -9.00 -3.41
N ILE A 39 12.87 -7.82 -2.93
CA ILE A 39 11.76 -7.71 -1.97
C ILE A 39 10.49 -8.33 -2.55
N LYS A 40 10.17 -8.05 -3.82
CA LYS A 40 9.04 -8.65 -4.50
C LYS A 40 9.11 -10.17 -4.46
N ILE A 41 10.25 -10.76 -4.83
CA ILE A 41 10.46 -12.22 -4.79
C ILE A 41 10.23 -12.80 -3.38
N ILE A 42 10.79 -12.16 -2.35
CA ILE A 42 10.64 -12.62 -0.96
C ILE A 42 9.18 -12.52 -0.52
N SER A 43 8.54 -11.38 -0.78
CA SER A 43 7.16 -11.10 -0.36
C SER A 43 6.12 -11.98 -1.08
N SER A 44 6.42 -12.46 -2.28
CA SER A 44 5.59 -13.40 -3.03
C SER A 44 5.76 -14.87 -2.59
N SER A 45 6.69 -15.17 -1.68
CA SER A 45 6.86 -16.53 -1.15
C SER A 45 5.64 -16.99 -0.35
N SER A 46 5.28 -18.27 -0.48
CA SER A 46 4.08 -18.83 0.18
C SER A 46 4.15 -18.80 1.70
N ASP A 47 5.36 -18.83 2.28
CA ASP A 47 5.60 -18.79 3.72
C ASP A 47 5.76 -17.36 4.28
N TYR A 48 5.79 -16.34 3.41
CA TYR A 48 6.11 -14.95 3.81
C TYR A 48 5.20 -14.45 4.93
N GLN A 49 3.90 -14.76 4.88
CA GLN A 49 2.92 -14.33 5.89
C GLN A 49 3.22 -14.86 7.30
N THR A 50 3.95 -15.97 7.42
CA THR A 50 4.32 -16.60 8.70
C THR A 50 5.80 -16.48 9.04
N ASN A 51 6.62 -16.05 8.09
CA ASN A 51 8.07 -15.94 8.25
C ASN A 51 8.46 -14.56 8.77
N SER A 52 8.58 -14.43 10.10
CA SER A 52 8.89 -13.16 10.76
C SER A 52 10.26 -12.59 10.39
N ASN A 53 11.25 -13.44 10.07
CA ASN A 53 12.57 -12.99 9.64
C ASN A 53 12.49 -12.29 8.28
N ASP A 54 11.80 -12.91 7.32
CA ASP A 54 11.63 -12.32 5.99
C ASP A 54 10.82 -11.03 6.05
N GLN A 55 9.76 -10.98 6.88
CA GLN A 55 8.99 -9.75 7.11
C GLN A 55 9.85 -8.61 7.65
N ALA A 56 10.66 -8.87 8.69
CA ALA A 56 11.53 -7.86 9.27
C ALA A 56 12.61 -7.38 8.29
N VAL A 57 13.21 -8.30 7.53
CA VAL A 57 14.17 -7.98 6.46
C VAL A 57 13.54 -7.09 5.41
N VAL A 58 12.33 -7.43 4.94
CA VAL A 58 11.61 -6.65 3.94
C VAL A 58 11.24 -5.26 4.48
N GLU A 59 10.68 -5.17 5.68
CA GLU A 59 10.27 -3.90 6.30
C GLU A 59 11.45 -2.92 6.44
N ILE A 60 12.59 -3.41 6.94
CA ILE A 60 13.81 -2.61 7.08
C ILE A 60 14.33 -2.16 5.70
N CYS A 61 14.37 -3.06 4.72
CA CYS A 61 14.85 -2.73 3.38
C CYS A 61 13.91 -1.76 2.66
N VAL A 62 12.59 -1.93 2.74
CA VAL A 62 11.61 -0.97 2.18
C VAL A 62 11.83 0.41 2.79
N THR A 63 11.91 0.50 4.12
CA THR A 63 12.17 1.77 4.83
C THR A 63 13.47 2.44 4.37
N ARG A 64 14.55 1.65 4.25
CA ARG A 64 15.85 2.18 3.80
C ARG A 64 15.79 2.67 2.36
N ILE A 65 15.17 1.89 1.47
CA ILE A 65 15.05 2.21 0.05
C ILE A 65 14.21 3.47 -0.15
N THR A 66 13.02 3.56 0.46
CA THR A 66 12.15 4.74 0.31
C THR A 66 12.81 6.00 0.88
N THR A 67 13.61 5.87 1.94
CA THR A 67 14.45 6.95 2.46
C THR A 67 15.50 7.38 1.45
N ALA A 68 16.30 6.45 0.90
CA ALA A 68 17.33 6.79 -0.08
C ALA A 68 16.74 7.47 -1.33
N ILE A 69 15.61 6.98 -1.82
CA ILE A 69 14.91 7.58 -2.96
C ILE A 69 14.52 9.04 -2.68
N ARG A 70 14.03 9.31 -1.47
CA ARG A 70 13.65 10.66 -1.06
C ARG A 70 14.87 11.58 -0.95
N GLU A 71 15.91 11.15 -0.25
CA GLU A 71 17.11 12.00 -0.02
C GLU A 71 17.91 12.25 -1.31
N THR A 72 17.85 11.33 -2.28
CA THR A 72 18.50 11.49 -3.60
C THR A 72 17.59 12.08 -4.67
N GLU A 73 16.32 12.35 -4.34
CA GLU A 73 15.28 12.82 -5.28
C GLU A 73 15.16 11.95 -6.56
N SER A 74 15.42 10.65 -6.43
CA SER A 74 15.63 9.73 -7.56
C SER A 74 14.40 8.91 -7.95
N ILE A 75 13.20 9.31 -7.48
CA ILE A 75 11.95 8.54 -7.63
C ILE A 75 11.68 8.08 -9.07
N GLU A 76 11.94 8.91 -10.07
CA GLU A 76 11.66 8.59 -11.48
C GLU A 76 12.48 7.38 -11.98
N ARG A 77 13.69 7.17 -11.44
CA ARG A 77 14.55 6.03 -11.78
C ARG A 77 14.00 4.71 -11.23
N HIS A 78 13.29 4.77 -10.11
CA HIS A 78 12.86 3.60 -9.34
C HIS A 78 11.34 3.36 -9.38
N ALA A 79 10.56 4.31 -9.91
CA ALA A 79 9.10 4.29 -9.91
C ALA A 79 8.51 3.01 -10.50
N LYS A 80 9.10 2.48 -11.58
CA LYS A 80 8.63 1.24 -12.20
C LYS A 80 8.74 0.03 -11.26
N ALA A 81 9.85 -0.10 -10.53
CA ALA A 81 10.05 -1.18 -9.57
C ALA A 81 9.19 -0.99 -8.31
N LEU A 82 9.04 0.24 -7.81
CA LEU A 82 8.13 0.57 -6.71
C LEU A 82 6.69 0.17 -7.05
N VAL A 83 6.19 0.62 -8.21
CA VAL A 83 4.84 0.30 -8.68
C VAL A 83 4.70 -1.20 -8.94
N GLY A 84 5.75 -1.87 -9.43
CA GLY A 84 5.76 -3.32 -9.65
C GLY A 84 5.72 -4.16 -8.36
N LEU A 85 6.34 -3.67 -7.28
CA LEU A 85 6.22 -4.23 -5.93
C LEU A 85 4.82 -3.94 -5.37
N TRP A 86 4.34 -2.72 -5.53
CA TRP A 86 3.02 -2.31 -5.05
C TRP A 86 1.89 -3.13 -5.68
N ASP A 87 1.93 -3.35 -7.00
CA ASP A 87 0.97 -4.18 -7.73
C ASP A 87 1.02 -5.64 -7.25
N SER A 88 2.20 -6.17 -6.92
CA SER A 88 2.32 -7.55 -6.41
C SER A 88 1.63 -7.76 -5.07
N CYS A 89 1.53 -6.72 -4.23
CA CYS A 89 0.78 -6.80 -2.98
C CYS A 89 -0.72 -7.10 -3.21
N LEU A 90 -1.28 -6.76 -4.39
CA LEU A 90 -2.69 -7.01 -4.74
C LEU A 90 -3.00 -8.48 -5.00
N GLU A 91 -1.98 -9.32 -5.19
CA GLU A 91 -2.10 -10.77 -5.37
C GLU A 91 -2.31 -11.49 -4.02
N HIS A 92 -2.08 -10.79 -2.91
CA HIS A 92 -2.17 -11.31 -1.55
C HIS A 92 -3.37 -10.75 -0.79
N ASN A 93 -3.77 -11.42 0.29
CA ASN A 93 -4.88 -10.95 1.11
C ASN A 93 -4.44 -9.75 1.96
N LEU A 94 -4.96 -8.57 1.62
CA LEU A 94 -4.68 -7.32 2.32
C LEU A 94 -5.60 -7.08 3.53
N ARG A 95 -6.61 -7.93 3.75
CA ARG A 95 -7.57 -7.77 4.86
C ARG A 95 -6.87 -8.09 6.18
N PRO A 96 -6.98 -7.22 7.20
CA PRO A 96 -6.45 -7.49 8.53
C PRO A 96 -6.97 -8.81 9.09
N SER A 97 -6.11 -9.59 9.74
CA SER A 97 -6.47 -10.90 10.33
C SER A 97 -6.89 -10.83 11.80
N GLY A 98 -6.90 -9.65 12.42
CA GLY A 98 -7.18 -9.45 13.85
C GLY A 98 -7.52 -7.99 14.21
N LYS A 99 -7.38 -7.62 15.49
CA LYS A 99 -7.57 -6.23 15.96
C LYS A 99 -6.49 -5.33 15.38
N ASP A 100 -6.80 -4.69 14.26
CA ASP A 100 -6.04 -3.58 13.64
C ASP A 100 -4.57 -3.86 13.26
N GLU A 101 -4.15 -5.14 13.20
CA GLU A 101 -2.82 -5.47 12.69
C GLU A 101 -2.88 -5.66 11.17
N ASP A 102 -2.25 -4.74 10.45
CA ASP A 102 -2.07 -4.84 9.00
C ASP A 102 -1.26 -6.08 8.63
N THR A 103 -1.70 -6.75 7.56
CA THR A 103 -0.93 -7.84 6.96
C THR A 103 0.44 -7.34 6.49
N PRO A 104 1.46 -8.21 6.42
CA PRO A 104 2.78 -7.82 5.90
C PRO A 104 2.72 -7.13 4.53
N HIS A 105 1.83 -7.58 3.63
CA HIS A 105 1.61 -6.97 2.32
C HIS A 105 0.91 -5.61 2.40
N ALA A 106 0.01 -5.41 3.37
CA ALA A 106 -0.62 -4.11 3.60
C ALA A 106 0.39 -3.08 4.11
N LYS A 107 1.33 -3.47 4.97
CA LYS A 107 2.43 -2.61 5.43
C LYS A 107 3.33 -2.17 4.26
N ILE A 108 3.80 -3.11 3.44
CA ILE A 108 4.57 -2.81 2.22
C ILE A 108 3.77 -1.84 1.34
N ALA A 109 2.51 -2.16 1.04
CA ALA A 109 1.69 -1.31 0.19
C ALA A 109 1.54 0.11 0.74
N SER A 110 1.42 0.27 2.06
CA SER A 110 1.32 1.57 2.73
C SER A 110 2.60 2.39 2.62
N ASP A 111 3.77 1.76 2.80
CA ASP A 111 5.07 2.43 2.69
C ASP A 111 5.37 2.86 1.24
N ILE A 112 5.13 1.96 0.28
CA ILE A 112 5.32 2.25 -1.15
C ILE A 112 4.35 3.33 -1.61
N MET A 113 3.08 3.25 -1.21
CA MET A 113 2.09 4.31 -1.43
C MET A 113 2.64 5.63 -0.93
N SER A 114 3.00 5.72 0.35
CA SER A 114 3.46 6.97 0.97
C SER A 114 4.66 7.58 0.24
N CYS A 115 5.61 6.75 -0.20
CA CYS A 115 6.76 7.18 -1.00
C CYS A 115 6.34 7.77 -2.37
N ILE A 116 5.43 7.10 -3.08
CA ILE A 116 4.91 7.57 -4.37
C ILE A 116 4.09 8.86 -4.20
N LEU A 117 3.24 8.92 -3.17
CA LEU A 117 2.36 10.06 -2.92
C LEU A 117 3.12 11.34 -2.59
N GLN A 118 4.29 11.24 -1.97
CA GLN A 118 5.16 12.40 -1.73
C GLN A 118 5.69 13.02 -3.02
N ASN A 119 5.68 12.27 -4.13
CA ASN A 119 6.17 12.69 -5.44
C ASN A 119 5.02 12.88 -6.44
N TYR A 120 3.84 13.25 -5.93
CA TYR A 120 2.63 13.36 -6.75
C TYR A 120 2.73 14.45 -7.82
N ASP A 121 3.63 15.41 -7.66
CA ASP A 121 3.92 16.47 -8.61
C ASP A 121 4.51 15.93 -9.93
N ARG A 122 5.23 14.80 -9.90
CA ARG A 122 5.94 14.19 -11.04
C ARG A 122 5.02 13.40 -11.99
N PRO A 123 4.68 13.92 -13.19
CA PRO A 123 3.74 13.25 -14.10
C PRO A 123 4.14 11.82 -14.54
N PRO A 124 5.42 11.52 -14.86
CA PRO A 124 5.83 10.16 -15.24
C PRO A 124 5.59 9.13 -14.13
N VAL A 125 5.79 9.52 -12.87
CA VAL A 125 5.54 8.65 -11.70
C VAL A 125 4.04 8.41 -11.55
N MET A 126 3.22 9.46 -11.69
CA MET A 126 1.76 9.37 -11.57
C MET A 126 1.14 8.49 -12.64
N ALA A 127 1.62 8.57 -13.88
CA ALA A 127 1.15 7.73 -14.97
C ALA A 127 1.33 6.22 -14.68
N LEU A 128 2.36 5.85 -13.92
CA LEU A 128 2.58 4.47 -13.48
C LEU A 128 1.73 4.11 -12.23
N ALA A 129 1.57 5.05 -11.30
CA ALA A 129 0.94 4.81 -10.01
C ALA A 129 -0.59 4.75 -10.05
N ILE A 130 -1.24 5.62 -10.84
CA ILE A 130 -2.71 5.75 -10.89
C ILE A 130 -3.42 4.43 -11.19
N PRO A 131 -3.01 3.64 -12.22
CA PRO A 131 -3.66 2.37 -12.51
C PRO A 131 -3.64 1.41 -11.33
N ILE A 132 -2.55 1.40 -10.55
CA ILE A 132 -2.41 0.54 -9.39
C ILE A 132 -3.25 1.06 -8.22
N ALA A 133 -3.24 2.36 -7.98
CA ALA A 133 -4.06 3.01 -6.95
C ALA A 133 -5.55 2.67 -7.12
N VAL A 134 -6.05 2.69 -8.36
CA VAL A 134 -7.43 2.34 -8.70
C VAL A 134 -7.75 0.87 -8.39
N LYS A 135 -6.80 -0.05 -8.59
CA LYS A 135 -6.98 -1.47 -8.20
C LYS A 135 -7.09 -1.64 -6.69
N PHE A 136 -6.36 -0.84 -5.90
CA PHE A 136 -6.40 -0.89 -4.43
C PHE A 136 -7.74 -0.45 -3.84
N LEU A 137 -8.52 0.40 -4.53
CA LEU A 137 -9.87 0.80 -4.08
C LEU A 137 -10.81 -0.40 -3.86
N HIS A 138 -10.61 -1.49 -4.60
CA HIS A 138 -11.48 -2.67 -4.54
C HIS A 138 -10.93 -3.78 -3.64
N ARG A 139 -9.84 -3.53 -2.90
CA ARG A 139 -9.23 -4.51 -2.00
C ARG A 139 -9.54 -4.14 -0.56
N GLY A 140 -10.23 -5.03 0.16
CA GLY A 140 -10.95 -4.77 1.41
C GLY A 140 -10.14 -4.37 2.66
N ASN A 141 -8.98 -3.73 2.53
CA ASN A 141 -8.37 -2.96 3.60
C ASN A 141 -8.94 -1.55 3.59
N LYS A 142 -9.74 -1.20 4.60
CA LYS A 142 -10.46 0.08 4.67
C LYS A 142 -9.53 1.28 4.74
N GLU A 143 -8.38 1.15 5.42
CA GLU A 143 -7.42 2.24 5.55
C GLU A 143 -6.70 2.51 4.23
N LEU A 144 -6.22 1.46 3.56
CA LEU A 144 -5.63 1.59 2.23
C LEU A 144 -6.63 2.17 1.22
N CYS A 145 -7.90 1.70 1.22
CA CYS A 145 -8.93 2.26 0.36
C CYS A 145 -9.18 3.75 0.63
N ARG A 146 -9.29 4.16 1.90
CA ARG A 146 -9.45 5.57 2.29
C ARG A 146 -8.26 6.42 1.82
N ASN A 147 -7.04 5.92 2.00
CA ASN A 147 -5.83 6.62 1.58
C ASN A 147 -5.74 6.74 0.05
N MET A 148 -6.14 5.70 -0.69
CA MET A 148 -6.28 5.73 -2.15
C MET A 148 -7.31 6.75 -2.63
N SER A 149 -8.48 6.79 -2.00
CA SER A 149 -9.53 7.76 -2.34
C SER A 149 -9.05 9.19 -2.13
N ASN A 150 -8.36 9.47 -1.02
CA ASN A 150 -7.77 10.79 -0.75
C ASN A 150 -6.72 11.17 -1.81
N TYR A 151 -5.87 10.22 -2.17
CA TYR A 151 -4.85 10.43 -3.20
C TYR A 151 -5.45 10.69 -4.57
N LEU A 152 -6.37 9.84 -5.03
CA LEU A 152 -7.04 10.01 -6.33
C LEU A 152 -7.81 11.33 -6.39
N SER A 153 -8.36 11.79 -5.27
CA SER A 153 -8.97 13.12 -5.17
C SER A 153 -7.95 14.25 -5.40
N LEU A 154 -6.73 14.12 -4.86
CA LEU A 154 -5.64 15.07 -5.10
C LEU A 154 -5.15 15.04 -6.56
N VAL A 155 -5.04 13.85 -7.14
CA VAL A 155 -4.68 13.68 -8.56
C VAL A 155 -5.77 14.27 -9.46
N ALA A 156 -7.06 14.14 -9.12
CA ALA A 156 -8.17 14.71 -9.89
C ALA A 156 -8.10 16.24 -9.99
N ILE A 157 -7.61 16.90 -8.93
CA ILE A 157 -7.45 18.35 -8.91
C ILE A 157 -6.27 18.81 -9.79
N THR A 158 -5.18 18.03 -9.82
CA THR A 158 -3.90 18.48 -10.38
C THR A 158 -3.55 17.88 -11.74
N LYS A 159 -4.11 16.70 -12.06
CA LYS A 159 -3.77 15.87 -13.23
C LYS A 159 -5.00 15.09 -13.74
N ALA A 160 -6.13 15.80 -13.88
CA ALA A 160 -7.40 15.21 -14.32
C ALA A 160 -7.28 14.39 -15.62
N ASP A 161 -6.42 14.81 -16.54
CA ASP A 161 -6.21 14.12 -17.83
C ASP A 161 -5.74 12.67 -17.66
N LEU A 162 -4.91 12.39 -16.64
CA LEU A 162 -4.42 11.03 -16.36
C LEU A 162 -5.49 10.12 -15.72
N LEU A 163 -6.58 10.70 -15.22
CA LEU A 163 -7.68 9.96 -14.60
C LEU A 163 -8.84 9.67 -15.56
N ALA A 164 -8.88 10.34 -16.72
CA ALA A 164 -9.97 10.24 -17.67
C ALA A 164 -10.33 8.77 -17.98
N ASP A 165 -9.31 7.96 -18.31
CA ASP A 165 -9.45 6.54 -18.66
C ASP A 165 -9.83 5.63 -17.48
N HIS A 166 -9.73 6.12 -16.24
CA HIS A 166 -10.02 5.37 -15.02
C HIS A 166 -11.33 5.77 -14.33
N THR A 167 -12.01 6.80 -14.86
CA THR A 167 -13.20 7.41 -14.24
C THR A 167 -14.30 6.38 -13.97
N GLU A 168 -14.59 5.48 -14.91
CA GLU A 168 -15.64 4.47 -14.73
C GLU A 168 -15.35 3.55 -13.55
N VAL A 169 -14.10 3.12 -13.39
CA VAL A 169 -13.68 2.20 -12.31
C VAL A 169 -13.74 2.90 -10.95
N ILE A 170 -13.31 4.17 -10.90
CA ILE A 170 -13.38 4.98 -9.68
C ILE A 170 -14.85 5.20 -9.26
N VAL A 171 -15.73 5.56 -10.20
CA VAL A 171 -17.16 5.76 -9.92
C VAL A 171 -17.80 4.45 -9.44
N LYS A 172 -17.46 3.30 -10.03
CA LYS A 172 -17.96 2.00 -9.58
C LYS A 172 -17.52 1.67 -8.15
N SER A 173 -16.27 1.95 -7.79
CA SER A 173 -15.78 1.78 -6.40
C SER A 173 -16.58 2.63 -5.42
N ILE A 174 -16.79 3.91 -5.73
CA ILE A 174 -17.54 4.83 -4.86
C ILE A 174 -19.00 4.34 -4.69
N LEU A 175 -19.63 3.90 -5.78
CA LEU A 175 -21.00 3.38 -5.73
C LEU A 175 -21.12 2.08 -4.94
N GLN A 176 -20.12 1.20 -5.01
CA GLN A 176 -20.06 -0.01 -4.19
C GLN A 176 -19.99 0.33 -2.69
N ASP A 177 -19.08 1.23 -2.29
CA ASP A 177 -18.96 1.69 -0.89
C ASP A 177 -20.26 2.31 -0.35
N LEU A 178 -20.92 3.14 -1.17
CA LEU A 178 -22.21 3.75 -0.82
C LEU A 178 -23.32 2.71 -0.64
N SER A 179 -23.34 1.67 -1.49
CA SER A 179 -24.32 0.60 -1.38
C SER A 179 -24.15 -0.20 -0.09
N GLU A 180 -22.92 -0.57 0.28
CA GLU A 180 -22.64 -1.27 1.53
C GLU A 180 -23.05 -0.42 2.74
N THR A 181 -22.73 0.87 2.72
CA THR A 181 -23.09 1.81 3.80
C THR A 181 -24.61 1.95 3.95
N MET A 182 -25.35 2.03 2.84
CA MET A 182 -26.82 2.07 2.86
C MET A 182 -27.43 0.77 3.39
N PHE A 183 -26.91 -0.40 2.99
CA PHE A 183 -27.37 -1.69 3.48
C PHE A 183 -27.16 -1.83 5.00
N TYR A 184 -25.99 -1.42 5.52
CA TYR A 184 -25.72 -1.38 6.96
C TYR A 184 -26.67 -0.43 7.69
N GLY A 185 -26.90 0.77 7.15
CA GLY A 185 -27.86 1.73 7.74
C GLY A 185 -29.29 1.18 7.78
N PHE A 186 -29.71 0.45 6.74
CA PHE A 186 -31.02 -0.20 6.69
C PHE A 186 -31.13 -1.34 7.71
N TRP A 187 -30.09 -2.18 7.82
CA TRP A 187 -30.05 -3.29 8.79
C TRP A 187 -30.05 -2.82 10.24
N ILE A 188 -29.27 -1.77 10.56
CA ILE A 188 -29.26 -1.17 11.90
C ILE A 188 -30.65 -0.62 12.22
N ARG A 189 -31.27 0.10 11.28
CA ARG A 189 -32.64 0.62 11.46
C ARG A 189 -33.65 -0.50 11.68
N GLU A 190 -33.55 -1.60 10.94
CA GLU A 190 -34.43 -2.75 11.06
C GLU A 190 -34.23 -3.48 12.40
N GLN A 191 -32.99 -3.67 12.85
CA GLN A 191 -32.70 -4.20 14.19
C GLN A 191 -33.18 -3.28 15.32
N TYR A 192 -33.02 -1.96 15.19
CA TYR A 192 -33.53 -0.99 16.16
C TYR A 192 -35.06 -1.02 16.23
N MET A 193 -35.76 -1.15 15.10
CA MET A 193 -37.22 -1.28 15.07
C MET A 193 -37.69 -2.59 15.73
N ILE A 194 -36.99 -3.71 15.48
CA ILE A 194 -37.28 -5.00 16.12
C ILE A 194 -37.04 -4.95 17.64
N LEU A 195 -36.02 -4.22 18.10
CA LEU A 195 -35.74 -4.00 19.53
C LEU A 195 -36.81 -3.11 20.19
N PHE A 196 -37.30 -2.08 19.50
CA PHE A 196 -38.37 -1.21 19.97
C PHE A 196 -39.70 -1.97 20.12
N ASP A 197 -40.05 -2.80 19.13
CA ASP A 197 -41.28 -3.62 19.17
C ASP A 197 -41.24 -4.69 20.27
N LYS A 198 -40.06 -5.17 20.68
CA LYS A 198 -39.90 -6.15 21.76
C LYS A 198 -39.85 -5.55 23.17
N HIS A 199 -39.59 -4.24 23.31
CA HIS A 199 -39.49 -3.55 24.60
C HIS A 199 -40.17 -2.17 24.58
N PRO A 200 -41.51 -2.10 24.64
CA PRO A 200 -42.27 -0.85 24.49
C PRO A 200 -42.16 0.15 25.67
N ASN A 201 -41.30 -0.10 26.68
CA ASN A 201 -41.20 0.71 27.90
C ASN A 201 -39.81 1.36 28.09
N VAL A 202 -39.21 1.90 27.03
CA VAL A 202 -38.04 2.78 27.18
C VAL A 202 -38.51 4.23 27.11
N PRO A 203 -38.37 5.05 28.17
CA PRO A 203 -38.82 6.43 28.17
C PRO A 203 -37.95 7.29 27.24
N HIS A 204 -38.61 8.27 26.62
CA HIS A 204 -38.10 9.19 25.60
C HIS A 204 -36.81 9.92 25.98
#